data_AF-A0A329N8I8-F1
#
_entry.id   AF-A0A329N8I8-F1
#
_cell.length_a   1.000
_cell.length_b   1.000
_cell.length_c   1.000
_cell.angle_alpha   90.00
_cell.angle_beta   90.00
_cell.angle_gamma   90.00
#
_symmetry.space_group_name_H-M   'P 1'
#
loop_
_entity.id
_entity.type
_entity.pdbx_description
1 polymer ?
#
loop_
_entity_poly.entity_id
_entity_poly.type
_entity_poly.pdbx_seq_one_letter_code
_entity_poly.pdbx_strand_id
1 'polypeptide(L)'
;MGIGDKILVRPIFEPVSEPRRSYTWKSSDSSLVDIFVNHDKSSIITALRNGSTTVEFSSNDGAVSTSFEIHVETVGGDDGILKVLAIGNSFSEDAVENNLYELARAEGVTMVIGNLYIGGASLERHWNNAQSNATAYNYRKISTDGNKTRTPGASIEMAILDENWDYISFQQVSGHSGEYDTYITPLTGLLEYAKEKATNTETGYILHQTWAYAQNSTHADFPRYDRDQEQMYQAIMETVSRIENEFEFDLVIPSGTAIQNGRNTLVGDYFNRDGYHLDMGIGRYTAACTWFEALTGINVTGNAYAPESVSGIQKEIAQHSAHAAILQPYAVTVLEDYQPEEEEEEEVPSGAAIYINLGTRTAPVWNTLDNHVEGTSIEDLKNSDDEFTGISVTITQRFNGINTGGPNTTDTGNWTIPGEVSSQSYFGNAKGVWENMEITQSQLTLSGLDTGKTYKFCFFGARSGVSDNRETRYTVSGANEEAVSLQTAGNSSETACTDEISPDAQGKIVIDITAGDNNNNGNGFFYLNAMQIIPVEE
;
A
#
# COMPACT_ATOMS: atom_id res chain seq x y z
N MET A 1 2.88 -35.52 28.50
CA MET A 1 4.33 -35.39 28.21
C MET A 1 4.50 -35.32 26.71
N GLY A 2 5.42 -34.50 26.22
CA GLY A 2 5.76 -34.37 24.79
C GLY A 2 6.48 -35.59 24.24
N ILE A 3 6.40 -35.83 22.92
CA ILE A 3 7.24 -36.86 22.28
C ILE A 3 8.73 -36.51 22.51
N GLY A 4 9.52 -37.47 22.99
CA GLY A 4 10.93 -37.27 23.34
C GLY A 4 11.18 -36.91 24.81
N ASP A 5 10.16 -36.47 25.56
CA ASP A 5 10.27 -36.19 26.99
C ASP A 5 10.69 -37.44 27.79
N LYS A 6 11.42 -37.20 28.88
CA LYS A 6 11.83 -38.23 29.83
C LYS A 6 11.38 -37.88 31.23
N ILE A 7 10.74 -38.83 31.90
CA ILE A 7 10.37 -38.70 33.32
C ILE A 7 11.08 -39.76 34.15
N LEU A 8 11.57 -39.37 35.33
CA LEU A 8 12.11 -40.29 36.32
C LEU A 8 11.02 -40.63 37.35
N VAL A 9 10.66 -41.90 37.43
CA VAL A 9 9.65 -42.40 38.37
C VAL A 9 10.31 -43.26 39.44
N ARG A 10 10.09 -42.92 40.71
CA ARG A 10 10.66 -43.61 41.87
C ARG A 10 9.56 -44.32 42.67
N PRO A 11 9.57 -45.66 42.77
CA PRO A 11 8.61 -46.37 43.61
C PRO A 11 8.94 -46.14 45.09
N ILE A 12 7.91 -45.86 45.89
CA ILE A 12 8.01 -45.71 47.34
C ILE A 12 7.49 -47.01 47.99
N PHE A 13 8.29 -47.61 48.85
CA PHE A 13 7.93 -48.85 49.56
C PHE A 13 7.62 -48.52 51.03
N GLU A 14 6.34 -48.45 51.36
CA GLU A 14 5.89 -48.27 52.75
C GLU A 14 5.23 -49.55 53.29
N PRO A 15 5.54 -49.98 54.53
CA PRO A 15 6.46 -49.39 55.51
C PRO A 15 7.92 -49.88 55.41
N VAL A 16 8.32 -50.55 54.32
CA VAL A 16 9.59 -51.29 54.23
C VAL A 16 10.60 -50.56 53.35
N SER A 17 11.73 -50.12 53.91
CA SER A 17 12.80 -49.43 53.17
C SER A 17 13.49 -50.30 52.12
N GLU A 18 13.53 -51.63 52.32
CA GLU A 18 14.11 -52.59 51.38
C GLU A 18 13.10 -53.69 51.00
N PRO A 19 12.48 -53.61 49.81
CA PRO A 19 11.49 -54.60 49.41
C PRO A 19 12.18 -55.90 48.99
N ARG A 20 11.72 -57.04 49.54
CA ARG A 20 12.28 -58.39 49.33
C ARG A 20 11.87 -59.05 48.01
N ARG A 21 10.86 -58.53 47.33
CA ARG A 21 10.38 -59.07 46.04
C ARG A 21 11.20 -58.54 44.87
N SER A 22 11.17 -59.26 43.76
CA SER A 22 11.54 -58.74 42.45
C SER A 22 10.35 -58.03 41.82
N TYR A 23 10.62 -56.99 41.02
CA TYR A 23 9.60 -56.14 40.42
C TYR A 23 9.91 -55.90 38.95
N THR A 24 8.87 -55.62 38.18
CA THR A 24 8.94 -55.30 36.76
C THR A 24 8.09 -54.07 36.45
N TRP A 25 8.55 -53.28 35.47
CA TRP A 25 7.80 -52.18 34.87
C TRP A 25 7.23 -52.62 33.53
N LYS A 26 5.96 -52.30 33.24
CA LYS A 26 5.33 -52.58 31.95
C LYS A 26 4.44 -51.43 31.51
N SER A 27 4.39 -51.20 30.20
CA SER A 27 3.39 -50.32 29.56
C SER A 27 2.30 -51.19 28.93
N SER A 28 1.03 -50.79 29.00
CA SER A 28 -0.06 -51.43 28.26
C SER A 28 0.12 -51.33 26.74
N ASP A 29 0.80 -50.28 26.28
CA ASP A 29 1.25 -50.10 24.90
C ASP A 29 2.73 -49.66 24.90
N SER A 30 3.63 -50.58 24.60
CA SER A 30 5.07 -50.32 24.53
C SER A 30 5.50 -49.57 23.27
N SER A 31 4.59 -49.29 22.33
CA SER A 31 4.89 -48.44 21.17
C SER A 31 4.77 -46.95 21.49
N LEU A 32 4.11 -46.60 22.60
CA LEU A 32 3.91 -45.21 23.03
C LEU A 32 5.00 -44.70 23.99
N VAL A 33 5.60 -45.58 24.80
CA VAL A 33 6.67 -45.23 25.75
C VAL A 33 7.74 -46.31 25.82
N ASP A 34 9.00 -45.90 25.98
CA ASP A 34 10.12 -46.78 26.34
C ASP A 34 10.40 -46.70 27.84
N ILE A 35 10.79 -47.82 28.45
CA ILE A 35 10.97 -47.96 29.90
C ILE A 35 12.37 -48.49 30.19
N PHE A 36 13.23 -47.64 30.73
CA PHE A 36 14.56 -48.01 31.20
C PHE A 36 14.61 -48.11 32.72
N VAL A 37 14.86 -49.32 33.24
CA VAL A 37 14.86 -49.60 34.68
C VAL A 37 16.28 -49.45 35.24
N ASN A 38 16.43 -48.57 36.25
CA ASN A 38 17.67 -48.35 36.96
C ASN A 38 17.94 -49.46 38.00
N HIS A 39 19.20 -49.56 38.45
CA HIS A 39 19.60 -50.50 39.50
C HIS A 39 18.83 -50.32 40.83
N ASP A 40 18.37 -49.10 41.14
CA ASP A 40 17.60 -48.77 42.35
C ASP A 40 16.09 -49.04 42.21
N LYS A 41 15.65 -49.69 41.12
CA LYS A 41 14.25 -50.00 40.76
C LYS A 41 13.43 -48.79 40.31
N SER A 42 14.00 -47.58 40.28
CA SER A 42 13.39 -46.45 39.58
C SER A 42 13.40 -46.69 38.06
N SER A 43 12.54 -45.99 37.33
CA SER A 43 12.50 -46.08 35.87
C SER A 43 12.58 -44.70 35.24
N ILE A 44 13.33 -44.61 34.15
CA ILE A 44 13.21 -43.51 33.19
C ILE A 44 12.19 -43.96 32.15
N ILE A 45 11.15 -43.16 31.95
CA ILE A 45 10.12 -43.41 30.95
C ILE A 45 10.27 -42.36 29.87
N THR A 46 10.47 -42.79 28.61
CA THR A 46 10.65 -41.90 27.46
C THR A 46 9.41 -41.96 26.58
N ALA A 47 8.84 -40.81 26.24
CA ALA A 47 7.72 -40.73 25.32
C ALA A 47 8.15 -40.97 23.87
N LEU A 48 7.46 -41.87 23.15
CA LEU A 48 7.79 -42.26 21.78
C LEU A 48 6.76 -41.78 20.75
N ARG A 49 5.46 -41.91 21.05
CA ARG A 49 4.38 -41.64 20.09
C ARG A 49 3.14 -41.12 20.82
N ASN A 50 2.36 -40.29 20.12
CA ASN A 50 1.10 -39.73 20.62
C ASN A 50 0.10 -40.84 20.99
N GLY A 51 -0.53 -40.72 22.15
CA GLY A 51 -1.50 -41.66 22.69
C GLY A 51 -1.50 -41.69 24.21
N SER A 52 -2.37 -42.53 24.78
CA SER A 52 -2.41 -42.74 26.23
C SER A 52 -2.06 -44.19 26.55
N THR A 53 -1.21 -44.40 27.54
CA THR A 53 -0.83 -45.74 28.01
C THR A 53 -0.81 -45.80 29.53
N THR A 54 -1.14 -46.96 30.09
CA THR A 54 -0.98 -47.22 31.52
C THR A 54 0.37 -47.87 31.76
N VAL A 55 1.16 -47.29 32.67
CA VAL A 55 2.40 -47.89 33.16
C VAL A 55 2.14 -48.56 34.50
N GLU A 56 2.42 -49.85 34.58
CA GLU A 56 2.29 -50.67 35.79
C GLU A 56 3.67 -51.00 36.36
N PHE A 57 3.78 -50.87 37.68
CA PHE A 57 4.87 -51.42 38.49
C PHE A 57 4.32 -52.53 39.37
N SER A 58 4.77 -53.76 39.17
CA SER A 58 4.25 -54.93 39.88
C SER A 58 5.36 -55.88 40.35
N SER A 59 5.09 -56.59 41.45
CA SER A 59 5.96 -57.68 41.89
C SER A 59 5.81 -58.88 40.97
N ASN A 60 6.91 -59.61 40.73
CA ASN A 60 6.92 -60.72 39.77
C ASN A 60 6.01 -61.90 40.18
N ASP A 61 5.62 -61.98 41.45
CA ASP A 61 4.66 -62.93 42.01
C ASP A 61 3.20 -62.46 41.92
N GLY A 62 2.95 -61.23 41.41
CA GLY A 62 1.63 -60.62 41.28
C GLY A 62 0.98 -60.17 42.60
N ALA A 63 1.71 -60.24 43.73
CA ALA A 63 1.13 -59.97 45.04
C ALA A 63 0.90 -58.48 45.33
N VAL A 64 1.64 -57.57 44.68
CA VAL A 64 1.51 -56.12 44.85
C VAL A 64 1.73 -55.43 43.51
N SER A 65 0.87 -54.49 43.15
CA SER A 65 1.04 -53.63 41.99
C SER A 65 0.51 -52.21 42.23
N THR A 66 0.99 -51.28 41.41
CA THR A 66 0.44 -49.93 41.26
C THR A 66 0.56 -49.53 39.79
N SER A 67 -0.27 -48.59 39.34
CA SER A 67 -0.21 -48.08 37.98
C SER A 67 -0.58 -46.62 37.91
N PHE A 68 -0.16 -45.96 36.85
CA PHE A 68 -0.56 -44.61 36.51
C PHE A 68 -0.68 -44.48 34.99
N GLU A 69 -1.49 -43.52 34.56
CA GLU A 69 -1.67 -43.21 33.16
C GLU A 69 -0.65 -42.17 32.71
N ILE A 70 -0.11 -42.38 31.50
CA ILE A 70 0.73 -41.42 30.79
C ILE A 70 -0.02 -41.02 29.53
N HIS A 71 -0.29 -39.72 29.42
CA HIS A 71 -0.71 -39.10 28.17
C HIS A 71 0.54 -38.57 27.46
N VAL A 72 0.89 -39.22 26.36
CA VAL A 72 1.89 -38.73 25.43
C VAL A 72 1.16 -37.89 24.40
N GLU A 73 1.43 -36.60 24.39
CA GLU A 73 0.88 -35.67 23.43
C GLU A 73 2.00 -35.23 22.51
N THR A 74 1.66 -34.88 21.28
CA THR A 74 2.57 -34.12 20.44
C THR A 74 2.67 -32.72 21.05
N VAL A 75 3.69 -32.49 21.86
CA VAL A 75 4.12 -31.13 22.20
C VAL A 75 5.15 -30.76 21.12
N GLY A 76 4.78 -29.86 20.21
CA GLY A 76 5.69 -29.36 19.16
C GLY A 76 6.03 -30.36 18.05
N GLY A 77 5.08 -31.20 17.61
CA GLY A 77 5.22 -31.87 16.32
C GLY A 77 4.33 -31.19 15.29
N ASP A 78 4.87 -30.93 14.10
CA ASP A 78 4.16 -30.37 12.95
C ASP A 78 2.83 -31.11 12.73
N ASP A 79 1.72 -30.45 13.10
CA ASP A 79 0.36 -30.95 12.90
C ASP A 79 -0.11 -30.74 11.45
N GLY A 80 0.80 -30.33 10.57
CA GLY A 80 0.56 -29.98 9.18
C GLY A 80 -0.18 -28.65 9.03
N ILE A 81 -0.33 -27.88 10.11
CA ILE A 81 -1.02 -26.59 10.14
C ILE A 81 0.01 -25.51 10.37
N LEU A 82 0.15 -24.61 9.41
CA LEU A 82 1.00 -23.43 9.57
C LEU A 82 0.33 -22.41 10.50
N LYS A 83 0.94 -22.13 11.65
CA LYS A 83 0.40 -21.22 12.67
C LYS A 83 1.27 -19.99 12.80
N VAL A 84 0.70 -18.83 12.49
CA VAL A 84 1.42 -17.55 12.57
C VAL A 84 0.69 -16.54 13.45
N LEU A 85 1.41 -15.91 14.38
CA LEU A 85 0.92 -14.81 15.22
C LEU A 85 1.63 -13.51 14.87
N ALA A 86 0.87 -12.49 14.47
CA ALA A 86 1.37 -11.14 14.34
C ALA A 86 1.14 -10.33 15.62
N ILE A 87 2.20 -9.82 16.23
CA ILE A 87 2.13 -8.82 17.30
C ILE A 87 2.33 -7.44 16.67
N GLY A 88 1.25 -6.68 16.52
CA GLY A 88 1.31 -5.43 15.76
C GLY A 88 0.11 -4.51 15.94
N ASN A 89 -0.31 -3.93 14.82
CA ASN A 89 -1.23 -2.81 14.77
C ASN A 89 -2.08 -2.85 13.48
N SER A 90 -2.49 -1.70 12.95
CA SER A 90 -3.26 -1.64 11.70
C SER A 90 -2.47 -2.12 10.47
N PHE A 91 -1.15 -2.11 10.49
CA PHE A 91 -0.32 -2.60 9.38
C PHE A 91 -0.26 -4.14 9.35
N SER A 92 -0.23 -4.81 10.51
CA SER A 92 -0.39 -6.26 10.54
C SER A 92 -1.82 -6.67 10.15
N GLU A 93 -2.85 -5.89 10.56
CA GLU A 93 -4.23 -6.09 10.08
C GLU A 93 -4.33 -6.01 8.54
N ASP A 94 -3.65 -5.05 7.91
CA ASP A 94 -3.62 -4.92 6.45
C ASP A 94 -2.95 -6.13 5.77
N ALA A 95 -1.95 -6.75 6.39
CA ALA A 95 -1.20 -7.85 5.79
C ALA A 95 -1.81 -9.24 6.02
N VAL A 96 -2.30 -9.55 7.23
CA VAL A 96 -2.62 -10.94 7.61
C VAL A 96 -4.11 -11.23 7.82
N GLU A 97 -4.95 -10.22 8.09
CA GLU A 97 -6.37 -10.47 8.38
C GLU A 97 -7.21 -10.72 7.12
N ASN A 98 -6.64 -10.53 5.92
CA ASN A 98 -7.33 -10.64 4.65
C ASN A 98 -6.41 -11.31 3.62
N ASN A 99 -6.97 -12.11 2.71
CA ASN A 99 -6.30 -12.75 1.58
C ASN A 99 -5.29 -13.85 1.92
N LEU A 100 -4.52 -13.73 3.01
CA LEU A 100 -3.46 -14.69 3.37
C LEU A 100 -4.02 -16.11 3.57
N TYR A 101 -5.13 -16.25 4.30
CA TYR A 101 -5.80 -17.53 4.51
C TYR A 101 -6.27 -18.14 3.18
N GLU A 102 -6.86 -17.32 2.30
CA GLU A 102 -7.38 -17.80 1.02
C GLU A 102 -6.26 -18.17 0.02
N LEU A 103 -5.14 -17.43 0.01
CA LEU A 103 -3.93 -17.77 -0.75
C LEU A 103 -3.37 -19.12 -0.32
N ALA A 104 -3.23 -19.33 1.00
CA ALA A 104 -2.79 -20.61 1.57
C ALA A 104 -3.73 -21.76 1.19
N ARG A 105 -5.04 -21.55 1.35
CA ARG A 105 -6.06 -22.54 0.99
C ARG A 105 -6.04 -22.92 -0.49
N ALA A 106 -5.76 -21.98 -1.39
CA ALA A 106 -5.68 -22.24 -2.82
C ALA A 106 -4.56 -23.23 -3.18
N GLU A 107 -3.49 -23.27 -2.40
CA GLU A 107 -2.35 -24.19 -2.55
C GLU A 107 -2.43 -25.40 -1.60
N GLY A 108 -3.57 -25.61 -0.94
CA GLY A 108 -3.77 -26.72 -0.01
C GLY A 108 -3.03 -26.60 1.32
N VAL A 109 -2.51 -25.42 1.65
CA VAL A 109 -1.86 -25.12 2.94
C VAL A 109 -2.94 -24.81 3.97
N THR A 110 -2.98 -25.58 5.05
CA THR A 110 -3.87 -25.29 6.19
C THR A 110 -3.19 -24.32 7.13
N MET A 111 -3.88 -23.25 7.52
CA MET A 111 -3.27 -22.16 8.30
C MET A 111 -4.16 -21.71 9.47
N VAL A 112 -3.53 -21.31 10.57
CA VAL A 112 -4.13 -20.50 11.64
C VAL A 112 -3.40 -19.18 11.72
N ILE A 113 -4.15 -18.08 11.70
CA ILE A 113 -3.58 -16.73 11.72
C ILE A 113 -4.09 -16.00 12.96
N GLY A 114 -3.17 -15.59 13.83
CA GLY A 114 -3.43 -14.66 14.92
C GLY A 114 -2.95 -13.25 14.57
N ASN A 115 -3.74 -12.22 14.87
CA ASN A 115 -3.31 -10.83 14.88
C ASN A 115 -3.64 -10.20 16.24
N LEU A 116 -2.61 -9.87 17.00
CA LEU A 116 -2.72 -9.21 18.28
C LEU A 116 -2.71 -7.70 18.08
N TYR A 117 -3.91 -7.12 17.95
CA TYR A 117 -4.10 -5.76 17.44
C TYR A 117 -4.21 -4.71 18.55
N ILE A 118 -3.41 -3.65 18.43
CA ILE A 118 -3.65 -2.32 19.02
C ILE A 118 -3.35 -1.25 17.97
N GLY A 119 -4.29 -0.34 17.71
CA GLY A 119 -4.11 0.76 16.77
C GLY A 119 -2.92 1.66 17.13
N GLY A 120 -2.04 1.91 16.17
CA GLY A 120 -0.85 2.76 16.31
C GLY A 120 0.15 2.29 17.38
N ALA A 121 0.19 1.00 17.72
CA ALA A 121 1.14 0.49 18.70
C ALA A 121 2.58 0.45 18.13
N SER A 122 3.51 1.05 18.88
CA SER A 122 4.96 0.94 18.70
C SER A 122 5.51 -0.29 19.42
N LEU A 123 6.73 -0.70 19.08
CA LEU A 123 7.47 -1.73 19.82
C LEU A 123 7.58 -1.38 21.31
N GLU A 124 7.83 -0.11 21.64
CA GLU A 124 7.87 0.37 23.04
C GLU A 124 6.53 0.10 23.76
N ARG A 125 5.40 0.40 23.11
CA ARG A 125 4.08 0.14 23.68
C ARG A 125 3.85 -1.36 23.90
N HIS A 126 4.25 -2.20 22.94
CA HIS A 126 4.17 -3.64 23.08
C HIS A 126 5.01 -4.14 24.26
N TRP A 127 6.24 -3.65 24.38
CA TRP A 127 7.14 -4.04 25.47
C TRP A 127 6.62 -3.62 26.84
N ASN A 128 6.10 -2.40 26.99
CA ASN A 128 5.46 -1.94 28.22
C ASN A 128 4.25 -2.79 28.61
N ASN A 129 3.45 -3.20 27.62
CA ASN A 129 2.30 -4.09 27.84
C ASN A 129 2.74 -5.52 28.24
N ALA A 130 3.83 -6.04 27.68
CA ALA A 130 4.36 -7.35 28.04
C ALA A 130 4.84 -7.39 29.50
N GLN A 131 5.63 -6.39 29.91
CA GLN A 131 6.16 -6.26 31.28
C GLN A 131 5.06 -6.15 32.34
N SER A 132 3.95 -5.49 32.02
CA SER A 132 2.82 -5.30 32.93
C SER A 132 1.70 -6.33 32.77
N ASN A 133 1.86 -7.29 31.84
CA ASN A 133 0.82 -8.23 31.41
C ASN A 133 -0.53 -7.53 31.10
N ALA A 134 -0.47 -6.39 30.42
CA ALA A 134 -1.65 -5.57 30.17
C ALA A 134 -2.62 -6.25 29.20
N THR A 135 -3.90 -6.30 29.57
CA THR A 135 -5.02 -6.80 28.76
C THR A 135 -5.55 -5.73 27.79
N ALA A 136 -4.65 -5.21 26.95
CA ALA A 136 -4.89 -4.01 26.13
C ALA A 136 -5.29 -4.31 24.68
N TYR A 137 -5.26 -5.58 24.26
CA TYR A 137 -5.36 -5.96 22.86
C TYR A 137 -6.76 -6.43 22.47
N ASN A 138 -7.08 -6.27 21.20
CA ASN A 138 -8.12 -7.06 20.55
C ASN A 138 -7.43 -8.19 19.80
N TYR A 139 -7.42 -9.39 20.37
CA TYR A 139 -6.81 -10.55 19.73
C TYR A 139 -7.78 -11.12 18.69
N ARG A 140 -7.36 -11.14 17.43
CA ARG A 140 -8.18 -11.55 16.29
C ARG A 140 -7.58 -12.80 15.68
N LYS A 141 -8.41 -13.80 15.38
CA LYS A 141 -7.93 -15.09 14.92
C LYS A 141 -8.74 -15.61 13.75
N ILE A 142 -8.06 -16.15 12.74
CA ILE A 142 -8.62 -16.94 11.64
C ILE A 142 -8.29 -18.40 11.92
N SER A 143 -9.30 -19.23 12.16
CA SER A 143 -9.14 -20.67 12.37
C SER A 143 -8.96 -21.43 11.05
N THR A 144 -8.67 -22.73 11.13
CA THR A 144 -8.40 -23.59 9.97
C THR A 144 -9.56 -23.67 8.96
N ASP A 145 -10.79 -23.39 9.39
CA ASP A 145 -12.00 -23.28 8.56
C ASP A 145 -12.24 -21.87 8.00
N GLY A 146 -11.36 -20.91 8.28
CA GLY A 146 -11.44 -19.53 7.83
C GLY A 146 -12.32 -18.63 8.72
N ASN A 147 -12.84 -19.16 9.84
CA ASN A 147 -13.69 -18.38 10.72
C ASN A 147 -12.89 -17.31 11.47
N LYS A 148 -13.38 -16.06 11.40
CA LYS A 148 -12.79 -14.90 12.08
C LYS A 148 -13.41 -14.72 13.46
N THR A 149 -12.57 -14.66 14.49
CA THR A 149 -12.97 -14.38 15.87
C THR A 149 -12.25 -13.17 16.42
N ARG A 150 -12.82 -12.55 17.46
CA ARG A 150 -12.27 -11.37 18.14
C ARG A 150 -12.42 -11.52 19.65
N THR A 151 -11.32 -11.38 20.36
CA THR A 151 -11.21 -11.51 21.82
C THR A 151 -10.67 -10.20 22.38
N PRO A 152 -11.56 -9.28 22.80
CA PRO A 152 -11.14 -8.02 23.42
C PRO A 152 -10.57 -8.27 24.82
N GLY A 153 -9.63 -7.43 25.25
CA GLY A 153 -9.03 -7.54 26.58
C GLY A 153 -8.01 -8.68 26.68
N ALA A 154 -7.36 -9.04 25.56
CA ALA A 154 -6.29 -10.02 25.55
C ALA A 154 -4.95 -9.38 25.96
N SER A 155 -4.04 -10.18 26.52
CA SER A 155 -2.63 -9.82 26.74
C SER A 155 -1.72 -10.51 25.71
N ILE A 156 -0.45 -10.07 25.63
CA ILE A 156 0.55 -10.75 24.79
C ILE A 156 0.74 -12.20 25.25
N GLU A 157 0.84 -12.43 26.57
CA GLU A 157 0.97 -13.79 27.13
C GLU A 157 -0.17 -14.70 26.70
N MET A 158 -1.41 -14.22 26.79
CA MET A 158 -2.59 -14.98 26.36
C MET A 158 -2.49 -15.40 24.90
N ALA A 159 -2.06 -14.50 24.00
CA ALA A 159 -1.96 -14.79 22.58
C ALA A 159 -0.81 -15.74 22.24
N ILE A 160 0.34 -15.61 22.92
CA ILE A 160 1.49 -16.51 22.71
C ILE A 160 1.16 -17.93 23.21
N LEU A 161 0.39 -18.06 24.29
CA LEU A 161 -0.01 -19.36 24.84
C LEU A 161 -1.22 -20.00 24.12
N ASP A 162 -1.88 -19.28 23.21
CA ASP A 162 -3.11 -19.73 22.54
C ASP A 162 -2.89 -20.87 21.55
N GLU A 163 -1.73 -20.91 20.89
CA GLU A 163 -1.32 -21.97 19.96
C GLU A 163 0.17 -22.29 20.14
N ASN A 164 0.57 -23.45 19.64
CA ASN A 164 1.97 -23.80 19.41
C ASN A 164 2.50 -23.14 18.13
N TRP A 165 2.53 -21.81 18.09
CA TRP A 165 2.90 -21.01 16.93
C TRP A 165 4.18 -21.52 16.25
N ASP A 166 4.15 -21.66 14.93
CA ASP A 166 5.35 -21.89 14.13
C ASP A 166 6.12 -20.59 13.96
N TYR A 167 5.38 -19.47 13.82
CA TYR A 167 5.96 -18.16 13.66
C TYR A 167 5.31 -17.09 14.53
N ILE A 168 6.11 -16.21 15.11
CA ILE A 168 5.66 -14.98 15.77
C ILE A 168 6.35 -13.78 15.13
N SER A 169 5.57 -12.83 14.61
CA SER A 169 6.10 -11.63 13.96
C SER A 169 6.06 -10.38 14.84
N PHE A 170 7.05 -9.52 14.65
CA PHE A 170 7.13 -8.19 15.23
C PHE A 170 7.29 -7.12 14.13
N GLN A 171 6.81 -5.92 14.43
CA GLN A 171 7.01 -4.73 13.59
C GLN A 171 7.00 -3.47 14.43
N GLN A 172 7.58 -2.40 13.89
CA GLN A 172 7.47 -1.06 14.46
C GLN A 172 6.17 -0.37 14.02
N VAL A 173 5.79 0.70 14.72
CA VAL A 173 4.80 1.66 14.23
C VAL A 173 5.37 2.41 13.03
N SER A 174 4.54 2.66 12.01
CA SER A 174 5.01 3.12 10.71
C SER A 174 5.80 4.43 10.75
N GLY A 175 5.43 5.38 11.63
CA GLY A 175 6.16 6.63 11.79
C GLY A 175 7.62 6.46 12.26
N HIS A 176 7.92 5.40 13.00
CA HIS A 176 9.27 5.08 13.51
C HIS A 176 9.94 3.92 12.77
N SER A 177 9.35 3.44 11.68
CA SER A 177 9.79 2.22 11.00
C SER A 177 11.19 2.32 10.40
N GLY A 178 11.64 3.52 10.02
CA GLY A 178 13.02 3.81 9.59
C GLY A 178 13.93 4.37 10.68
N GLU A 179 13.58 4.26 11.97
CA GLU A 179 14.37 4.78 13.08
C GLU A 179 14.96 3.65 13.94
N TYR A 180 16.15 3.17 13.59
CA TYR A 180 16.85 2.04 14.22
C TYR A 180 16.86 2.04 15.76
N ASP A 181 17.15 3.17 16.41
CA ASP A 181 17.24 3.23 17.88
C ASP A 181 15.92 2.90 18.59
N THR A 182 14.78 3.06 17.90
CA THR A 182 13.44 2.76 18.44
C THR A 182 13.13 1.26 18.50
N TYR A 183 13.96 0.43 17.87
CA TYR A 183 13.82 -1.03 17.86
C TYR A 183 14.55 -1.67 19.05
N ILE A 184 15.78 -1.24 19.33
CA ILE A 184 16.74 -2.02 20.13
C ILE A 184 16.19 -2.48 21.47
N THR A 185 15.89 -1.54 22.38
CA THR A 185 15.44 -1.91 23.74
C THR A 185 14.12 -2.70 23.75
N PRO A 186 13.03 -2.22 23.10
CA PRO A 186 11.77 -2.93 23.18
C PRO A 186 11.78 -4.27 22.43
N LEU A 187 12.50 -4.37 21.31
CA LEU A 187 12.56 -5.60 20.53
C LEU A 187 13.34 -6.70 21.25
N THR A 188 14.46 -6.38 21.90
CA THR A 188 15.18 -7.33 22.76
C THR A 188 14.25 -7.93 23.81
N GLY A 189 13.56 -7.07 24.57
CA GLY A 189 12.65 -7.54 25.62
C GLY A 189 11.48 -8.36 25.09
N LEU A 190 10.91 -7.97 23.94
CA LEU A 190 9.80 -8.70 23.32
C LEU A 190 10.22 -10.07 22.79
N LEU A 191 11.39 -10.19 22.16
CA LEU A 191 11.92 -11.47 21.68
C LEU A 191 12.22 -12.41 22.84
N GLU A 192 12.88 -11.93 23.90
CA GLU A 192 13.13 -12.72 25.12
C GLU A 192 11.82 -13.18 25.76
N TYR A 193 10.84 -12.28 25.89
CA TYR A 193 9.54 -12.59 26.44
C TYR A 193 8.79 -13.64 25.61
N ALA A 194 8.83 -13.53 24.28
CA ALA A 194 8.20 -14.50 23.41
C ALA A 194 8.91 -15.86 23.44
N LYS A 195 10.24 -15.89 23.46
CA LYS A 195 11.05 -17.11 23.62
C LYS A 195 10.77 -17.83 24.94
N GLU A 196 10.59 -17.07 26.03
CA GLU A 196 10.26 -17.65 27.34
C GLU A 196 8.85 -18.26 27.38
N LYS A 197 7.89 -17.62 26.70
CA LYS A 197 6.46 -17.97 26.80
C LYS A 197 5.96 -18.91 25.71
N ALA A 198 6.62 -18.97 24.56
CA ALA A 198 6.19 -19.82 23.45
C ALA A 198 6.13 -21.28 23.88
N THR A 199 5.03 -21.96 23.51
CA THR A 199 4.82 -23.37 23.82
C THR A 199 5.54 -24.29 22.84
N ASN A 200 5.84 -23.79 21.63
CA ASN A 200 6.67 -24.45 20.63
C ASN A 200 8.13 -23.98 20.76
N THR A 201 9.05 -24.90 21.11
CA THR A 201 10.48 -24.58 21.23
C THR A 201 11.18 -24.32 19.91
N GLU A 202 10.53 -24.64 18.79
CA GLU A 202 11.01 -24.39 17.42
C GLU A 202 10.33 -23.18 16.77
N THR A 203 9.64 -22.34 17.56
CA THR A 203 9.01 -21.10 17.05
C THR A 203 10.05 -20.23 16.35
N GLY A 204 9.81 -19.95 15.07
CA GLY A 204 10.56 -18.96 14.31
C GLY A 204 10.07 -17.54 14.59
N TYR A 205 10.98 -16.57 14.53
CA TYR A 205 10.67 -15.16 14.74
C TYR A 205 10.79 -14.38 13.45
N ILE A 206 9.79 -13.54 13.20
CA ILE A 206 9.66 -12.77 11.96
C ILE A 206 9.82 -11.28 12.24
N LEU A 207 10.62 -10.60 11.43
CA LEU A 207 10.58 -9.15 11.31
C LEU A 207 9.72 -8.76 10.10
N HIS A 208 8.56 -8.15 10.35
CA HIS A 208 7.70 -7.67 9.27
C HIS A 208 8.17 -6.29 8.81
N GLN A 209 8.85 -6.26 7.66
CA GLN A 209 9.30 -5.04 6.99
C GLN A 209 8.09 -4.33 6.36
N THR A 210 7.69 -3.21 6.96
CA THR A 210 6.53 -2.43 6.51
C THR A 210 6.86 -1.48 5.35
N TRP A 211 5.85 -0.84 4.77
CA TRP A 211 5.96 0.06 3.62
C TRP A 211 6.10 1.54 3.97
N ALA A 212 6.71 2.30 3.06
CA ALA A 212 6.69 3.75 3.07
C ALA A 212 5.28 4.28 2.78
N TYR A 213 4.99 5.49 3.24
CA TYR A 213 3.74 6.19 2.95
C TYR A 213 3.62 6.58 1.47
N ALA A 214 2.40 6.90 1.03
CA ALA A 214 2.17 7.48 -0.30
C ALA A 214 2.89 8.84 -0.40
N GLN A 215 3.30 9.23 -1.60
CA GLN A 215 3.94 10.52 -1.90
C GLN A 215 3.07 11.70 -1.45
N ASN A 216 1.74 11.58 -1.61
CA ASN A 216 0.78 12.61 -1.21
C ASN A 216 0.32 12.50 0.27
N SER A 217 0.97 11.66 1.07
CA SER A 217 0.53 11.41 2.45
C SER A 217 0.58 12.68 3.30
N THR A 218 -0.50 12.91 4.05
CA THR A 218 -0.59 14.00 5.03
C THR A 218 -0.33 13.53 6.46
N HIS A 219 0.14 12.29 6.64
CA HIS A 219 0.36 11.70 7.95
C HIS A 219 1.37 12.52 8.77
N ALA A 220 1.07 12.72 10.06
CA ALA A 220 1.82 13.64 10.93
C ALA A 220 3.27 13.21 11.17
N ASP A 221 3.58 11.92 11.00
CA ASP A 221 4.94 11.38 11.10
C ASP A 221 5.73 11.41 9.79
N PHE A 222 5.09 11.67 8.64
CA PHE A 222 5.82 11.71 7.36
C PHE A 222 6.93 12.77 7.28
N PRO A 223 6.81 13.95 7.94
CA PRO A 223 7.91 14.90 8.06
C PRO A 223 9.19 14.36 8.71
N ARG A 224 9.17 13.20 9.38
CA ARG A 224 10.40 12.52 9.87
C ARG A 224 11.30 12.06 8.72
N TYR A 225 10.71 11.86 7.55
CA TYR A 225 11.35 11.44 6.31
C TYR A 225 11.22 12.53 5.25
N ASP A 226 11.18 13.81 5.66
CA ASP A 226 11.04 14.98 4.79
C ASP A 226 9.80 14.98 3.87
N ARG A 227 8.78 14.19 4.21
CA ARG A 227 7.61 13.92 3.35
C ARG A 227 7.99 13.31 1.99
N ASP A 228 9.01 12.47 2.00
CA ASP A 228 9.55 11.82 0.82
C ASP A 228 9.40 10.30 0.96
N GLN A 229 8.69 9.70 0.00
CA GLN A 229 8.39 8.26 0.01
C GLN A 229 9.67 7.43 -0.14
N GLU A 230 10.58 7.86 -1.02
CA GLU A 230 11.80 7.11 -1.30
C GLU A 230 12.73 7.17 -0.09
N GLN A 231 12.87 8.35 0.54
CA GLN A 231 13.65 8.49 1.77
C GLN A 231 13.07 7.64 2.91
N MET A 232 11.74 7.60 3.05
CA MET A 232 11.10 6.73 4.03
C MET A 232 11.35 5.24 3.73
N TYR A 233 11.22 4.83 2.46
CA TYR A 233 11.49 3.46 2.04
C TYR A 233 12.94 3.05 2.35
N GLN A 234 13.91 3.86 1.93
CA GLN A 234 15.33 3.61 2.17
C GLN A 234 15.67 3.54 3.66
N ALA A 235 15.10 4.44 4.48
CA ALA A 235 15.29 4.43 5.93
C ALA A 235 14.75 3.14 6.57
N ILE A 236 13.61 2.64 6.10
CA ILE A 236 13.04 1.36 6.55
C ILE A 236 13.96 0.21 6.12
N MET A 237 14.43 0.16 4.87
CA MET A 237 15.31 -0.91 4.38
C MET A 237 16.62 -0.96 5.16
N GLU A 238 17.28 0.19 5.37
CA GLU A 238 18.51 0.28 6.15
C GLU A 238 18.27 -0.19 7.59
N THR A 239 17.18 0.28 8.22
CA THR A 239 16.85 -0.08 9.59
C THR A 239 16.58 -1.57 9.73
N VAL A 240 15.72 -2.14 8.88
CA VAL A 240 15.37 -3.56 8.93
C VAL A 240 16.58 -4.45 8.65
N SER A 241 17.41 -4.10 7.65
CA SER A 241 18.64 -4.85 7.36
C SER A 241 19.62 -4.81 8.55
N ARG A 242 19.75 -3.67 9.23
CA ARG A 242 20.58 -3.57 10.44
C ARG A 242 20.04 -4.41 11.59
N ILE A 243 18.72 -4.41 11.79
CA ILE A 243 18.07 -5.21 12.84
C ILE A 243 18.18 -6.71 12.54
N GLU A 244 17.99 -7.15 11.29
CA GLU A 244 18.20 -8.55 10.89
C GLU A 244 19.62 -9.04 11.18
N ASN A 245 20.63 -8.19 10.98
CA ASN A 245 22.03 -8.56 11.27
C ASN A 245 22.37 -8.60 12.77
N GLU A 246 21.61 -7.91 13.61
CA GLU A 246 21.87 -7.79 15.05
C GLU A 246 21.03 -8.76 15.89
N PHE A 247 19.82 -9.09 15.42
CA PHE A 247 18.88 -9.94 16.11
C PHE A 247 18.68 -11.26 15.36
N GLU A 248 18.49 -12.34 16.12
CA GLU A 248 18.15 -13.65 15.57
C GLU A 248 16.69 -13.67 15.07
N PHE A 249 16.47 -13.23 13.84
CA PHE A 249 15.23 -13.46 13.09
C PHE A 249 15.41 -14.61 12.11
N ASP A 250 14.39 -15.47 12.03
CA ASP A 250 14.37 -16.60 11.10
C ASP A 250 13.88 -16.15 9.71
N LEU A 251 13.05 -15.11 9.66
CA LEU A 251 12.53 -14.53 8.42
C LEU A 251 12.37 -13.01 8.54
N VAL A 252 12.63 -12.33 7.42
CA VAL A 252 12.13 -10.99 7.14
C VAL A 252 11.03 -11.13 6.10
N ILE A 253 9.84 -10.56 6.37
CA ILE A 253 8.76 -10.50 5.37
C ILE A 253 8.79 -9.13 4.70
N PRO A 254 9.21 -9.02 3.43
CA PRO A 254 9.53 -7.75 2.76
C PRO A 254 8.30 -7.06 2.15
N SER A 255 7.23 -6.88 2.95
CA SER A 255 6.00 -6.22 2.46
C SER A 255 6.30 -4.80 1.98
N GLY A 256 7.23 -4.09 2.61
CA GLY A 256 7.66 -2.76 2.20
C GLY A 256 8.18 -2.71 0.77
N THR A 257 9.12 -3.60 0.45
CA THR A 257 9.65 -3.72 -0.91
C THR A 257 8.60 -4.24 -1.89
N ALA A 258 7.71 -5.15 -1.49
CA ALA A 258 6.63 -5.60 -2.38
C ALA A 258 5.70 -4.46 -2.79
N ILE A 259 5.35 -3.58 -1.86
CA ILE A 259 4.55 -2.38 -2.17
C ILE A 259 5.36 -1.41 -3.06
N GLN A 260 6.65 -1.22 -2.79
CA GLN A 260 7.49 -0.32 -3.59
C GLN A 260 7.70 -0.84 -5.02
N ASN A 261 7.85 -2.16 -5.22
CA ASN A 261 7.85 -2.81 -6.53
C ASN A 261 6.54 -2.56 -7.26
N GLY A 262 5.41 -2.71 -6.58
CA GLY A 262 4.09 -2.47 -7.15
C GLY A 262 3.89 -1.01 -7.59
N ARG A 263 4.39 -0.04 -6.81
CA ARG A 263 4.34 1.39 -7.16
C ARG A 263 5.12 1.72 -8.44
N ASN A 264 6.12 0.93 -8.78
CA ASN A 264 6.93 1.06 -10.00
C ASN A 264 6.32 0.28 -11.19
N THR A 265 4.99 0.26 -11.29
CA THR A 265 4.24 -0.34 -12.39
C THR A 265 3.15 0.63 -12.86
N LEU A 266 2.36 0.23 -13.86
CA LEU A 266 1.16 0.97 -14.29
C LEU A 266 0.15 1.26 -13.16
N VAL A 267 0.25 0.58 -12.00
CA VAL A 267 -0.59 0.90 -10.84
C VAL A 267 -0.22 2.23 -10.22
N GLY A 268 1.05 2.66 -10.28
CA GLY A 268 1.54 3.88 -9.64
C GLY A 268 1.35 3.91 -8.12
N ASP A 269 1.34 5.11 -7.53
CA ASP A 269 1.27 5.30 -6.07
C ASP A 269 -0.15 5.12 -5.47
N TYR A 270 -0.88 4.10 -5.93
CA TYR A 270 -2.28 3.81 -5.54
C TYR A 270 -2.41 2.56 -4.65
N PHE A 271 -1.35 2.23 -3.91
CA PHE A 271 -1.33 1.10 -2.95
C PHE A 271 -1.87 1.48 -1.57
N ASN A 272 -2.31 2.74 -1.37
CA ASN A 272 -2.79 3.24 -0.09
C ASN A 272 -4.21 3.80 -0.17
N ARG A 273 -5.00 3.60 0.89
CA ARG A 273 -6.38 4.11 0.99
C ARG A 273 -6.50 5.49 1.63
N ASP A 274 -5.51 5.87 2.44
CA ASP A 274 -5.50 7.09 3.26
C ASP A 274 -4.10 7.71 3.36
N GLY A 275 -3.24 7.39 2.39
CA GLY A 275 -1.86 7.86 2.30
C GLY A 275 -0.85 7.06 3.13
N TYR A 276 -1.28 6.07 3.94
CA TYR A 276 -0.33 5.24 4.68
C TYR A 276 -0.79 3.81 4.95
N HIS A 277 -2.08 3.56 5.19
CA HIS A 277 -2.60 2.19 5.22
C HIS A 277 -2.85 1.68 3.82
N LEU A 278 -2.83 0.35 3.64
CA LEU A 278 -2.96 -0.25 2.31
C LEU A 278 -4.37 -0.10 1.74
N ASP A 279 -4.44 0.03 0.42
CA ASP A 279 -5.67 -0.13 -0.35
C ASP A 279 -6.33 -1.48 -0.01
N MET A 280 -7.67 -1.48 0.05
CA MET A 280 -8.46 -2.66 0.45
C MET A 280 -8.43 -3.78 -0.61
N GLY A 281 -8.09 -3.45 -1.86
CA GLY A 281 -7.88 -4.39 -2.96
C GLY A 281 -6.41 -4.76 -3.09
N ILE A 282 -5.72 -4.12 -4.04
CA ILE A 282 -4.37 -4.51 -4.49
C ILE A 282 -3.33 -4.33 -3.37
N GLY A 283 -3.46 -3.30 -2.55
CA GLY A 283 -2.53 -3.02 -1.45
C GLY A 283 -2.44 -4.21 -0.48
N ARG A 284 -3.55 -4.52 0.19
CA ARG A 284 -3.64 -5.66 1.12
C ARG A 284 -3.34 -7.00 0.44
N TYR A 285 -3.76 -7.18 -0.81
CA TYR A 285 -3.48 -8.42 -1.56
C TYR A 285 -1.98 -8.62 -1.81
N THR A 286 -1.24 -7.57 -2.15
CA THR A 286 0.22 -7.61 -2.37
C THR A 286 0.97 -7.98 -1.08
N ALA A 287 0.61 -7.35 0.05
CA ALA A 287 1.17 -7.71 1.35
C ALA A 287 0.87 -9.18 1.71
N ALA A 288 -0.37 -9.63 1.53
CA ALA A 288 -0.74 -11.02 1.79
C ALA A 288 0.00 -12.02 0.88
N CYS A 289 0.23 -11.70 -0.40
CA CYS A 289 1.05 -12.50 -1.31
C CYS A 289 2.49 -12.65 -0.80
N THR A 290 3.06 -11.56 -0.29
CA THR A 290 4.42 -11.53 0.26
C THR A 290 4.52 -12.39 1.51
N TRP A 291 3.53 -12.28 2.41
CA TRP A 291 3.43 -13.13 3.60
C TRP A 291 3.27 -14.61 3.23
N PHE A 292 2.42 -14.93 2.26
CA PHE A 292 2.19 -16.29 1.81
C PHE A 292 3.48 -16.95 1.31
N GLU A 293 4.21 -16.30 0.40
CA GLU A 293 5.43 -16.87 -0.18
C GLU A 293 6.54 -16.98 0.88
N ALA A 294 6.72 -15.95 1.72
CA ALA A 294 7.72 -15.99 2.78
C ALA A 294 7.50 -17.13 3.78
N LEU A 295 6.25 -17.38 4.17
CA LEU A 295 5.92 -18.41 5.17
C LEU A 295 5.94 -19.83 4.59
N THR A 296 5.60 -20.00 3.31
CA THR A 296 5.39 -21.33 2.72
C THR A 296 6.53 -21.77 1.80
N GLY A 297 7.32 -20.83 1.29
CA GLY A 297 8.29 -21.06 0.21
C GLY A 297 7.64 -21.40 -1.14
N ILE A 298 6.32 -21.36 -1.25
CA ILE A 298 5.59 -21.58 -2.50
C ILE A 298 5.57 -20.27 -3.27
N ASN A 299 6.05 -20.29 -4.51
CA ASN A 299 6.01 -19.15 -5.40
C ASN A 299 4.55 -18.67 -5.59
N VAL A 300 4.28 -17.41 -5.27
CA VAL A 300 2.92 -16.86 -5.31
C VAL A 300 2.46 -16.52 -6.74
N THR A 301 3.39 -16.39 -7.69
CA THR A 301 3.05 -16.15 -9.10
C THR A 301 2.25 -17.31 -9.67
N GLY A 302 1.06 -17.01 -10.19
CA GLY A 302 0.14 -18.01 -10.71
C GLY A 302 -0.79 -18.64 -9.67
N ASN A 303 -0.70 -18.27 -8.38
CA ASN A 303 -1.67 -18.71 -7.36
C ASN A 303 -3.09 -18.40 -7.85
N ALA A 304 -4.00 -19.37 -7.78
CA ALA A 304 -5.32 -19.25 -8.39
C ALA A 304 -6.22 -18.20 -7.73
N TYR A 305 -6.04 -17.93 -6.42
CA TYR A 305 -6.87 -17.02 -5.66
C TYR A 305 -6.50 -15.55 -5.91
N ALA A 306 -7.53 -14.72 -6.10
CA ALA A 306 -7.49 -13.27 -5.90
C ALA A 306 -8.85 -12.81 -5.38
N PRO A 307 -8.92 -11.74 -4.56
CA PRO A 307 -10.19 -11.17 -4.14
C PRO A 307 -10.94 -10.54 -5.33
N GLU A 308 -12.27 -10.52 -5.27
CA GLU A 308 -13.14 -10.05 -6.37
C GLU A 308 -12.85 -8.59 -6.79
N SER A 309 -12.34 -7.76 -5.88
CA SER A 309 -11.98 -6.37 -6.13
C SER A 309 -10.66 -6.18 -6.88
N VAL A 310 -9.86 -7.23 -7.08
CA VAL A 310 -8.57 -7.17 -7.75
C VAL A 310 -8.71 -7.73 -9.17
N SER A 311 -8.47 -6.88 -10.17
CA SER A 311 -8.51 -7.28 -11.58
C SER A 311 -7.39 -8.27 -11.95
N GLY A 312 -7.50 -8.91 -13.12
CA GLY A 312 -6.49 -9.88 -13.58
C GLY A 312 -5.08 -9.30 -13.65
N ILE A 313 -4.94 -8.08 -14.19
CA ILE A 313 -3.63 -7.39 -14.28
C ILE A 313 -3.11 -6.98 -12.89
N GLN A 314 -3.98 -6.49 -12.00
CA GLN A 314 -3.58 -6.14 -10.63
C GLN A 314 -3.17 -7.37 -9.82
N LYS A 315 -3.79 -8.53 -10.09
CA LYS A 315 -3.39 -9.81 -9.51
C LYS A 315 -1.98 -10.18 -9.95
N GLU A 316 -1.70 -10.12 -11.25
CA GLU A 316 -0.37 -10.41 -11.79
C GLU A 316 0.68 -9.46 -11.20
N ILE A 317 0.43 -8.15 -11.21
CA ILE A 317 1.32 -7.15 -10.60
C ILE A 317 1.56 -7.47 -9.13
N ALA A 318 0.51 -7.65 -8.31
CA ALA A 318 0.67 -7.94 -6.89
C ALA A 318 1.49 -9.21 -6.61
N GLN A 319 1.26 -10.29 -7.37
CA GLN A 319 1.98 -11.55 -7.21
C GLN A 319 3.46 -11.41 -7.64
N HIS A 320 3.71 -10.77 -8.78
CA HIS A 320 5.08 -10.55 -9.28
C HIS A 320 5.86 -9.57 -8.38
N SER A 321 5.22 -8.51 -7.89
CA SER A 321 5.83 -7.56 -6.94
C SER A 321 6.21 -8.23 -5.62
N ALA A 322 5.34 -9.09 -5.09
CA ALA A 322 5.61 -9.90 -3.91
C ALA A 322 6.76 -10.88 -4.13
N HIS A 323 6.73 -11.67 -5.21
CA HIS A 323 7.78 -12.62 -5.54
C HIS A 323 9.14 -11.93 -5.74
N ALA A 324 9.17 -10.81 -6.45
CA ALA A 324 10.39 -10.02 -6.64
C ALA A 324 10.95 -9.49 -5.30
N ALA A 325 10.08 -9.08 -4.37
CA ALA A 325 10.51 -8.66 -3.04
C ALA A 325 11.06 -9.82 -2.20
N ILE A 326 10.55 -11.04 -2.34
CA ILE A 326 11.14 -12.23 -1.69
C ILE A 326 12.57 -12.47 -2.20
N LEU A 327 12.82 -12.29 -3.50
CA LEU A 327 14.13 -12.46 -4.10
C LEU A 327 15.10 -11.31 -3.81
N GLN A 328 14.59 -10.08 -3.67
CA GLN A 328 15.35 -8.85 -3.43
C GLN A 328 14.68 -8.02 -2.31
N PRO A 329 14.81 -8.43 -1.03
CA PRO A 329 14.02 -7.86 0.07
C PRO A 329 14.36 -6.40 0.42
N TYR A 330 15.51 -5.89 -0.03
CA TYR A 330 16.04 -4.57 0.34
C TYR A 330 16.24 -3.64 -0.86
N ALA A 331 15.69 -3.97 -2.02
CA ALA A 331 15.83 -3.17 -3.23
C ALA A 331 14.59 -3.27 -4.11
N VAL A 332 14.21 -2.15 -4.72
CA VAL A 332 13.14 -2.11 -5.72
C VAL A 332 13.56 -2.92 -6.94
N THR A 333 12.67 -3.78 -7.41
CA THR A 333 12.79 -4.52 -8.66
C THR A 333 11.78 -3.95 -9.65
N VAL A 334 12.28 -3.41 -10.76
CA VAL A 334 11.45 -2.92 -11.88
C VAL A 334 10.80 -4.14 -12.54
N LEU A 335 9.47 -4.11 -12.66
CA LEU A 335 8.72 -5.15 -13.37
C LEU A 335 8.47 -4.68 -14.80
N GLU A 336 9.42 -4.99 -15.70
CA GLU A 336 9.44 -4.51 -17.09
C GLU A 336 8.12 -4.76 -17.85
N ASP A 337 7.52 -5.95 -17.67
CA ASP A 337 6.27 -6.34 -18.35
C ASP A 337 5.03 -5.56 -17.86
N TYR A 338 5.14 -4.82 -16.75
CA TYR A 338 4.05 -4.07 -16.13
C TYR A 338 4.38 -2.59 -15.97
N GLN A 339 5.39 -2.09 -16.69
CA GLN A 339 5.59 -0.66 -16.79
C GLN A 339 4.35 -0.02 -17.42
N PRO A 340 4.00 1.24 -17.06
CA PRO A 340 3.09 1.99 -17.91
C PRO A 340 3.61 1.88 -19.34
N GLU A 341 2.71 1.71 -20.31
CA GLU A 341 3.13 1.86 -21.70
C GLU A 341 3.86 3.21 -21.77
N GLU A 342 5.08 3.21 -22.31
CA GLU A 342 5.66 4.45 -22.82
C GLU A 342 4.63 4.95 -23.84
N GLU A 343 3.67 5.76 -23.40
CA GLU A 343 3.25 6.88 -24.22
C GLU A 343 4.58 7.49 -24.63
N GLU A 344 4.88 7.49 -25.93
CA GLU A 344 6.03 8.20 -26.46
C GLU A 344 6.02 9.56 -25.74
N GLU A 345 6.94 9.71 -24.79
CA GLU A 345 7.11 10.96 -24.09
C GLU A 345 7.57 11.90 -25.19
N GLU A 346 6.62 12.61 -25.82
CA GLU A 346 6.93 13.94 -26.28
C GLU A 346 7.34 14.69 -25.01
N GLU A 347 8.64 14.65 -24.71
CA GLU A 347 9.30 15.64 -23.89
C GLU A 347 8.75 16.99 -24.39
N VAL A 348 7.80 17.57 -23.66
CA VAL A 348 7.46 18.97 -23.84
C VAL A 348 8.76 19.71 -23.51
N PRO A 349 9.46 20.31 -24.49
CA PRO A 349 10.77 20.87 -24.22
C PRO A 349 10.58 21.98 -23.19
N SER A 350 11.08 21.78 -21.97
CA SER A 350 10.73 22.60 -20.80
C SER A 350 11.33 24.03 -20.82
N GLY A 351 11.71 24.54 -22.00
CA GLY A 351 12.19 25.91 -22.19
C GLY A 351 11.34 26.78 -23.12
N ALA A 352 10.33 26.24 -23.82
CA ALA A 352 9.63 26.98 -24.88
C ALA A 352 8.12 27.20 -24.66
N ALA A 353 7.54 26.69 -23.57
CA ALA A 353 6.10 26.79 -23.37
C ALA A 353 5.64 28.21 -23.07
N ILE A 354 4.56 28.66 -23.72
CA ILE A 354 3.94 29.97 -23.48
C ILE A 354 2.66 29.73 -22.67
N TYR A 355 2.60 30.34 -21.49
CA TYR A 355 1.43 30.26 -20.62
C TYR A 355 0.59 31.53 -20.73
N ILE A 356 -0.70 31.37 -20.99
CA ILE A 356 -1.67 32.48 -21.09
C ILE A 356 -2.73 32.33 -20.00
N ASN A 357 -2.88 33.37 -19.19
CA ASN A 357 -3.84 33.49 -18.10
C ASN A 357 -5.01 34.38 -18.52
N LEU A 358 -6.23 33.84 -18.46
CA LEU A 358 -7.47 34.51 -18.81
C LEU A 358 -8.15 35.04 -17.54
N GLY A 359 -7.61 36.14 -17.01
CA GLY A 359 -8.06 36.75 -15.77
C GLY A 359 -7.28 38.01 -15.44
N THR A 360 -7.58 38.63 -14.30
CA THR A 360 -6.98 39.93 -13.90
C THR A 360 -5.89 39.80 -12.82
N ARG A 361 -5.78 38.63 -12.18
CA ARG A 361 -4.72 38.36 -11.20
C ARG A 361 -3.50 37.84 -11.94
N THR A 362 -2.32 38.32 -11.61
CA THR A 362 -1.07 37.91 -12.26
C THR A 362 -0.41 36.76 -11.50
N ALA A 363 0.35 35.94 -12.22
CA ALA A 363 1.19 34.88 -11.67
C ALA A 363 2.59 34.92 -12.32
N PRO A 364 3.67 34.53 -11.62
CA PRO A 364 5.00 34.46 -12.20
C PRO A 364 5.02 33.58 -13.45
N VAL A 365 5.72 33.99 -14.52
CA VAL A 365 5.86 33.25 -15.79
C VAL A 365 4.60 33.25 -16.69
N TRP A 366 3.44 33.77 -16.21
CA TRP A 366 2.20 33.79 -16.99
C TRP A 366 1.94 35.12 -17.71
N ASN A 367 1.63 35.03 -19.01
CA ASN A 367 1.14 36.17 -19.79
C ASN A 367 -0.33 36.41 -19.45
N THR A 368 -0.64 37.52 -18.76
CA THR A 368 -1.99 37.80 -18.26
C THR A 368 -2.77 38.66 -19.25
N LEU A 369 -3.78 38.07 -19.90
CA LEU A 369 -4.67 38.76 -20.83
C LEU A 369 -5.82 39.36 -19.99
N ASP A 370 -5.62 40.57 -19.48
CA ASP A 370 -6.36 41.14 -18.34
C ASP A 370 -7.76 41.69 -18.63
N ASN A 371 -8.23 41.56 -19.88
CA ASN A 371 -9.57 41.96 -20.27
C ASN A 371 -10.19 40.96 -21.26
N HIS A 372 -11.51 40.84 -21.23
CA HIS A 372 -12.29 39.81 -21.92
C HIS A 372 -13.01 40.33 -23.18
N VAL A 373 -12.77 41.60 -23.54
CA VAL A 373 -13.42 42.28 -24.67
C VAL A 373 -12.63 42.11 -25.96
N GLU A 374 -13.34 42.25 -27.08
CA GLU A 374 -12.74 42.23 -28.42
C GLU A 374 -11.70 43.34 -28.57
N GLY A 375 -10.56 43.01 -29.18
CA GLY A 375 -9.42 43.90 -29.38
C GLY A 375 -8.41 43.95 -28.23
N THR A 376 -8.65 43.27 -27.10
CA THR A 376 -7.62 43.09 -26.08
C THR A 376 -6.50 42.20 -26.61
N SER A 377 -5.25 42.65 -26.50
CA SER A 377 -4.08 41.92 -26.98
C SER A 377 -2.91 41.97 -26.00
N ILE A 378 -2.07 40.95 -26.08
CA ILE A 378 -0.69 40.98 -25.59
C ILE A 378 0.20 40.84 -26.79
N GLU A 379 1.04 41.84 -27.00
CA GLU A 379 2.12 41.78 -27.97
C GLU A 379 3.32 41.08 -27.34
N ASP A 380 4.02 40.27 -28.15
CA ASP A 380 5.28 39.64 -27.78
C ASP A 380 5.22 38.85 -26.46
N LEU A 381 4.48 37.75 -26.49
CA LEU A 381 4.33 36.81 -25.39
C LEU A 381 5.69 36.27 -24.96
N LYS A 382 5.82 36.05 -23.65
CA LYS A 382 7.00 35.39 -23.08
C LYS A 382 6.80 33.89 -22.92
N ASN A 383 7.86 33.12 -23.14
CA ASN A 383 7.90 31.69 -22.82
C ASN A 383 8.22 31.45 -21.33
N SER A 384 8.31 30.18 -20.95
CA SER A 384 8.60 29.73 -19.59
C SER A 384 9.99 30.13 -19.07
N ASP A 385 10.90 30.49 -19.97
CA ASP A 385 12.26 30.97 -19.67
C ASP A 385 12.35 32.51 -19.55
N ASP A 386 11.20 33.20 -19.56
CA ASP A 386 11.07 34.67 -19.53
C ASP A 386 11.59 35.37 -20.81
N GLU A 387 11.74 34.64 -21.91
CA GLU A 387 12.18 35.14 -23.21
C GLU A 387 11.00 35.55 -24.11
N PHE A 388 11.18 36.66 -24.83
CA PHE A 388 10.21 37.17 -25.81
C PHE A 388 10.18 36.31 -27.08
N THR A 389 8.98 35.88 -27.48
CA THR A 389 8.79 34.89 -28.54
C THR A 389 8.47 35.49 -29.92
N GLY A 390 8.08 36.77 -29.97
CA GLY A 390 7.54 37.41 -31.16
C GLY A 390 6.08 37.05 -31.46
N ILE A 391 5.47 36.13 -30.70
CA ILE A 391 4.08 35.71 -30.85
C ILE A 391 3.17 36.69 -30.11
N SER A 392 2.06 37.12 -30.72
CA SER A 392 1.03 37.91 -30.05
C SER A 392 -0.29 37.13 -29.95
N VAL A 393 -1.11 37.48 -28.96
CA VAL A 393 -2.48 36.97 -28.81
C VAL A 393 -3.46 38.14 -28.81
N THR A 394 -4.59 37.99 -29.50
CA THR A 394 -5.67 38.99 -29.53
C THR A 394 -7.02 38.31 -29.37
N ILE A 395 -7.91 38.87 -28.55
CA ILE A 395 -9.32 38.50 -28.52
C ILE A 395 -10.00 39.10 -29.76
N THR A 396 -10.34 38.27 -30.73
CA THR A 396 -11.01 38.69 -31.98
C THR A 396 -12.53 38.53 -31.94
N GLN A 397 -13.04 37.73 -31.00
CA GLN A 397 -14.45 37.77 -30.60
C GLN A 397 -14.53 37.70 -29.08
N ARG A 398 -15.22 38.67 -28.48
CA ARG A 398 -15.28 38.86 -27.03
C ARG A 398 -15.82 37.64 -26.28
N PHE A 399 -15.52 37.59 -24.99
CA PHE A 399 -16.27 36.79 -24.01
C PHE A 399 -17.39 37.64 -23.38
N ASN A 400 -18.29 36.99 -22.63
CA ASN A 400 -19.35 37.68 -21.89
C ASN A 400 -18.76 38.46 -20.71
N GLY A 401 -17.97 37.79 -19.87
CA GLY A 401 -17.39 38.36 -18.66
C GLY A 401 -16.34 37.47 -18.01
N ILE A 402 -16.00 37.81 -16.75
CA ILE A 402 -15.03 37.09 -15.92
C ILE A 402 -15.78 36.38 -14.78
N ASN A 403 -15.49 35.11 -14.57
CA ASN A 403 -15.97 34.32 -13.45
C ASN A 403 -14.80 34.02 -12.49
N THR A 404 -14.99 34.27 -11.19
CA THR A 404 -13.98 34.07 -10.12
C THR A 404 -14.23 32.82 -9.27
N GLY A 405 -15.10 31.93 -9.73
CA GLY A 405 -15.46 30.71 -9.03
C GLY A 405 -14.81 29.46 -9.61
N GLY A 406 -13.51 29.50 -9.93
CA GLY A 406 -12.69 28.32 -10.26
C GLY A 406 -12.05 27.69 -9.01
N PRO A 407 -11.30 26.58 -9.13
CA PRO A 407 -10.54 25.98 -8.04
C PRO A 407 -9.35 26.87 -7.64
N ASN A 408 -8.90 26.75 -6.39
CA ASN A 408 -7.67 27.42 -5.92
C ASN A 408 -6.43 26.52 -6.00
N THR A 409 -6.63 25.24 -6.28
CA THR A 409 -5.60 24.18 -6.37
C THR A 409 -6.00 23.25 -7.52
N THR A 410 -5.05 22.88 -8.37
CA THR A 410 -5.27 21.96 -9.48
C THR A 410 -4.28 20.80 -9.44
N ASP A 411 -4.67 19.68 -10.02
CA ASP A 411 -3.86 18.48 -10.20
C ASP A 411 -3.87 18.09 -11.69
N THR A 412 -3.16 18.87 -12.49
CA THR A 412 -3.19 18.84 -13.97
C THR A 412 -1.93 18.19 -14.54
N GLY A 413 -1.37 17.21 -13.83
CA GLY A 413 -0.13 16.53 -14.18
C GLY A 413 1.05 17.49 -14.31
N ASN A 414 1.73 17.47 -15.47
CA ASN A 414 2.94 18.24 -15.71
C ASN A 414 2.71 19.74 -15.94
N TRP A 415 1.47 20.19 -16.12
CA TRP A 415 1.16 21.61 -16.28
C TRP A 415 0.74 22.23 -14.94
N THR A 416 1.66 22.93 -14.26
CA THR A 416 1.36 23.59 -12.99
C THR A 416 0.55 24.89 -13.22
N ILE A 417 -0.71 24.93 -12.77
CA ILE A 417 -1.60 26.10 -12.88
C ILE A 417 -1.82 26.74 -11.50
N PRO A 418 -1.23 27.91 -11.20
CA PRO A 418 -1.38 28.57 -9.90
C PRO A 418 -2.83 28.97 -9.60
N GLY A 419 -3.17 29.09 -8.31
CA GLY A 419 -4.51 29.51 -7.86
C GLY A 419 -4.95 30.88 -8.40
N GLU A 420 -4.01 31.81 -8.64
CA GLU A 420 -4.24 33.10 -9.29
C GLU A 420 -4.87 32.96 -10.69
N VAL A 421 -4.49 31.90 -11.40
CA VAL A 421 -4.92 31.58 -12.76
C VAL A 421 -6.15 30.67 -12.73
N SER A 422 -6.08 29.53 -12.01
CA SER A 422 -7.14 28.53 -12.01
C SER A 422 -8.44 29.00 -11.34
N SER A 423 -8.40 30.00 -10.44
CA SER A 423 -9.61 30.53 -9.80
C SER A 423 -10.45 31.45 -10.70
N GLN A 424 -9.93 31.88 -11.86
CA GLN A 424 -10.57 32.84 -12.74
C GLN A 424 -10.73 32.32 -14.17
N SER A 425 -11.83 32.66 -14.81
CA SER A 425 -12.13 32.24 -16.18
C SER A 425 -12.83 33.33 -16.96
N TYR A 426 -12.59 33.38 -18.25
CA TYR A 426 -13.49 34.02 -19.20
C TYR A 426 -14.58 33.05 -19.59
N PHE A 427 -15.80 33.55 -19.79
CA PHE A 427 -16.95 32.71 -20.11
C PHE A 427 -17.84 33.32 -21.20
N GLY A 428 -18.52 32.46 -21.95
CA GLY A 428 -19.62 32.82 -22.85
C GLY A 428 -20.88 32.01 -22.56
N ASN A 429 -21.95 32.21 -23.32
CA ASN A 429 -23.28 31.67 -23.07
C ASN A 429 -24.05 31.42 -24.39
N ALA A 430 -24.08 30.16 -24.83
CA ALA A 430 -24.51 29.79 -26.17
C ALA A 430 -26.00 29.42 -26.33
N LYS A 431 -26.79 29.31 -25.25
CA LYS A 431 -28.19 28.82 -25.30
C LYS A 431 -29.21 29.82 -24.75
N GLY A 432 -28.84 31.08 -24.59
CA GLY A 432 -29.76 32.14 -24.19
C GLY A 432 -29.06 33.42 -23.77
N VAL A 433 -29.83 34.51 -23.70
CA VAL A 433 -29.33 35.83 -23.28
C VAL A 433 -28.99 35.82 -21.78
N TRP A 434 -27.75 36.19 -21.46
CA TRP A 434 -27.24 36.39 -20.10
C TRP A 434 -26.66 37.78 -19.97
N GLU A 435 -27.09 38.54 -18.95
CA GLU A 435 -26.64 39.93 -18.72
C GLU A 435 -26.78 40.83 -19.96
N ASN A 436 -27.86 40.64 -20.73
CA ASN A 436 -28.18 41.34 -21.99
C ASN A 436 -27.26 41.01 -23.17
N MET A 437 -26.48 39.93 -23.10
CA MET A 437 -25.61 39.45 -24.19
C MET A 437 -25.83 37.97 -24.46
N GLU A 438 -25.66 37.58 -25.72
CA GLU A 438 -25.63 36.18 -26.16
C GLU A 438 -24.31 35.95 -26.88
N ILE A 439 -23.35 35.34 -26.18
CA ILE A 439 -22.00 35.06 -26.69
C ILE A 439 -21.94 33.57 -27.00
N THR A 440 -22.33 33.19 -28.22
CA THR A 440 -22.34 31.79 -28.66
C THR A 440 -20.96 31.26 -28.99
N GLN A 441 -20.01 32.14 -29.28
CA GLN A 441 -18.62 31.86 -29.57
C GLN A 441 -17.76 33.02 -29.07
N SER A 442 -16.57 32.67 -28.58
CA SER A 442 -15.48 33.61 -28.33
C SER A 442 -14.27 33.14 -29.13
N GLN A 443 -13.36 34.06 -29.46
CA GLN A 443 -12.26 33.75 -30.35
C GLN A 443 -10.97 34.43 -29.91
N LEU A 444 -9.88 33.66 -29.89
CA LEU A 444 -8.52 34.15 -29.78
C LEU A 444 -7.82 33.98 -31.14
N THR A 445 -7.02 34.96 -31.54
CA THR A 445 -6.11 34.84 -32.68
C THR A 445 -4.69 35.02 -32.19
N LEU A 446 -3.85 34.03 -32.48
CA LEU A 446 -2.41 34.10 -32.33
C LEU A 446 -1.78 34.55 -33.64
N SER A 447 -0.72 35.34 -33.58
CA SER A 447 0.00 35.85 -34.76
C SER A 447 1.50 35.88 -34.49
N GLY A 448 2.30 35.77 -35.55
CA GLY A 448 3.76 35.74 -35.43
C GLY A 448 4.33 34.36 -35.13
N LEU A 449 3.55 33.29 -35.34
CA LEU A 449 4.04 31.92 -35.22
C LEU A 449 4.96 31.57 -36.40
N ASP A 450 5.92 30.69 -36.16
CA ASP A 450 6.83 30.17 -37.17
C ASP A 450 6.10 29.14 -38.04
N THR A 451 5.93 29.45 -39.33
CA THR A 451 5.23 28.59 -40.30
C THR A 451 6.00 27.30 -40.62
N GLY A 452 7.25 27.18 -40.18
CA GLY A 452 8.05 25.95 -40.29
C GLY A 452 7.89 24.99 -39.11
N LYS A 453 7.11 25.36 -38.08
CA LYS A 453 6.89 24.55 -36.87
C LYS A 453 5.42 24.16 -36.72
N THR A 454 5.17 23.12 -35.93
CA THR A 454 3.86 22.79 -35.39
C THR A 454 3.78 23.13 -33.91
N TYR A 455 2.56 23.24 -33.40
CA TYR A 455 2.28 23.68 -32.04
C TYR A 455 1.22 22.80 -31.39
N LYS A 456 1.47 22.42 -30.13
CA LYS A 456 0.51 21.80 -29.23
C LYS A 456 -0.20 22.87 -28.40
N PHE A 457 -1.52 22.76 -28.29
CA PHE A 457 -2.35 23.68 -27.52
C PHE A 457 -3.10 22.93 -26.43
N CYS A 458 -2.83 23.26 -25.17
CA CYS A 458 -3.53 22.69 -24.03
C CYS A 458 -4.42 23.74 -23.35
N PHE A 459 -5.63 23.35 -22.99
CA PHE A 459 -6.65 24.21 -22.40
C PHE A 459 -7.05 23.71 -21.01
N PHE A 460 -7.22 24.66 -20.10
CA PHE A 460 -7.85 24.42 -18.80
C PHE A 460 -9.02 25.38 -18.60
N GLY A 461 -10.17 24.79 -18.26
CA GLY A 461 -11.43 25.48 -18.03
C GLY A 461 -12.12 24.91 -16.80
N ALA A 462 -12.60 25.77 -15.90
CA ALA A 462 -13.17 25.34 -14.63
C ALA A 462 -14.25 26.29 -14.07
N ARG A 463 -15.30 25.69 -13.51
CA ARG A 463 -16.32 26.34 -12.67
C ARG A 463 -16.62 25.46 -11.46
N SER A 464 -16.18 25.87 -10.28
CA SER A 464 -16.41 25.18 -9.01
C SER A 464 -17.85 25.34 -8.49
N GLY A 465 -18.34 24.35 -7.75
CA GLY A 465 -19.63 24.43 -7.05
C GLY A 465 -20.85 24.36 -7.97
N VAL A 466 -20.71 23.76 -9.16
CA VAL A 466 -21.80 23.47 -10.09
C VAL A 466 -21.71 22.00 -10.52
N SER A 467 -22.85 21.39 -10.84
CA SER A 467 -22.97 19.96 -11.13
C SER A 467 -23.61 19.64 -12.48
N ASP A 468 -24.06 20.65 -13.21
CA ASP A 468 -24.52 20.53 -14.59
C ASP A 468 -23.32 20.41 -15.55
N ASN A 469 -23.51 19.78 -16.71
CA ASN A 469 -22.45 19.61 -17.71
C ASN A 469 -22.23 20.93 -18.47
N ARG A 470 -21.03 21.49 -18.34
CA ARG A 470 -20.58 22.73 -19.00
C ARG A 470 -19.41 22.46 -19.93
N GLU A 471 -19.50 21.38 -20.69
CA GLU A 471 -18.50 21.03 -21.70
C GLU A 471 -18.22 22.24 -22.60
N THR A 472 -16.94 22.57 -22.72
CA THR A 472 -16.43 23.64 -23.58
C THR A 472 -15.65 22.99 -24.70
N ARG A 473 -15.91 23.41 -25.93
CA ARG A 473 -15.19 22.96 -27.12
C ARG A 473 -14.23 24.04 -27.56
N TYR A 474 -12.96 23.66 -27.74
CA TYR A 474 -11.90 24.48 -28.30
C TYR A 474 -11.57 23.94 -29.69
N THR A 475 -11.73 24.76 -30.72
CA THR A 475 -11.37 24.43 -32.10
C THR A 475 -10.20 25.29 -32.51
N VAL A 476 -9.08 24.68 -32.85
CA VAL A 476 -7.81 25.33 -33.17
C VAL A 476 -7.56 25.16 -34.67
N SER A 477 -7.52 26.28 -35.40
CA SER A 477 -7.46 26.30 -36.86
C SER A 477 -6.28 27.14 -37.36
N GLY A 478 -5.42 26.52 -38.17
CA GLY A 478 -4.34 27.15 -38.94
C GLY A 478 -4.34 26.62 -40.37
N ALA A 479 -3.24 26.01 -40.81
CA ALA A 479 -3.20 25.25 -42.07
C ALA A 479 -3.92 23.88 -41.95
N ASN A 480 -3.96 23.31 -40.75
CA ASN A 480 -4.80 22.19 -40.33
C ASN A 480 -5.73 22.64 -39.18
N GLU A 481 -6.69 21.79 -38.81
CA GLU A 481 -7.65 22.08 -37.76
C GLU A 481 -7.85 20.84 -36.88
N GLU A 482 -7.88 21.07 -35.56
CA GLU A 482 -8.28 20.07 -34.57
C GLU A 482 -9.23 20.70 -33.54
N ALA A 483 -10.07 19.88 -32.91
CA ALA A 483 -10.95 20.34 -31.87
C ALA A 483 -11.02 19.34 -30.70
N VAL A 484 -10.97 19.88 -29.50
CA VAL A 484 -11.04 19.14 -28.25
C VAL A 484 -12.11 19.70 -27.33
N SER A 485 -12.65 18.84 -26.46
CA SER A 485 -13.71 19.20 -25.53
C SER A 485 -13.28 18.94 -24.09
N LEU A 486 -13.64 19.86 -23.19
CA LEU A 486 -13.34 19.76 -21.77
C LEU A 486 -14.60 19.96 -20.93
N GLN A 487 -14.89 19.03 -20.02
CA GLN A 487 -15.90 19.26 -18.98
C GLN A 487 -15.38 20.29 -17.99
N THR A 488 -15.92 21.50 -18.01
CA THR A 488 -15.45 22.58 -17.13
C THR A 488 -16.18 22.65 -15.78
N ALA A 489 -17.34 22.00 -15.64
CA ALA A 489 -18.07 21.99 -14.38
C ALA A 489 -17.35 21.14 -13.33
N GLY A 490 -17.02 21.75 -12.18
CA GLY A 490 -16.33 21.09 -11.08
C GLY A 490 -14.90 20.66 -11.38
N ASN A 491 -14.33 21.08 -12.51
CA ASN A 491 -13.00 20.64 -12.94
C ASN A 491 -11.88 21.20 -12.05
N SER A 492 -10.95 20.34 -11.65
CA SER A 492 -9.71 20.69 -10.97
C SER A 492 -8.48 19.91 -11.44
N SER A 493 -8.64 18.97 -12.37
CA SER A 493 -7.57 18.05 -12.78
C SER A 493 -7.45 17.86 -14.28
N GLU A 494 -8.55 18.03 -15.02
CA GLU A 494 -8.59 17.68 -16.44
C GLU A 494 -8.15 18.86 -17.32
N THR A 495 -7.39 18.54 -18.36
CA THR A 495 -7.01 19.44 -19.45
C THR A 495 -7.43 18.83 -20.78
N ALA A 496 -7.45 19.62 -21.85
CA ALA A 496 -7.71 19.14 -23.20
C ALA A 496 -6.66 19.70 -24.15
N CYS A 497 -5.97 18.85 -24.92
CA CYS A 497 -4.86 19.25 -25.78
C CYS A 497 -5.08 18.84 -27.24
N THR A 498 -4.74 19.73 -28.18
CA THR A 498 -4.54 19.39 -29.60
C THR A 498 -3.07 19.17 -29.87
N ASP A 499 -2.74 18.37 -30.88
CA ASP A 499 -1.36 18.09 -31.26
C ASP A 499 -1.07 18.54 -32.71
N GLU A 500 0.20 18.81 -33.00
CA GLU A 500 0.70 19.11 -34.36
C GLU A 500 -0.05 20.20 -35.17
N ILE A 501 -0.53 21.28 -34.54
CA ILE A 501 -1.19 22.37 -35.28
C ILE A 501 -0.16 23.22 -36.02
N SER A 502 -0.30 23.26 -37.35
CA SER A 502 0.48 24.10 -38.26
C SER A 502 -0.16 25.48 -38.40
N PRO A 503 0.58 26.60 -38.22
CA PRO A 503 0.08 27.93 -38.52
C PRO A 503 -0.32 28.09 -39.99
N ASP A 504 -1.22 29.02 -40.28
CA ASP A 504 -1.55 29.37 -41.67
C ASP A 504 -0.35 30.02 -42.40
N ALA A 505 -0.51 30.30 -43.70
CA ALA A 505 0.55 30.91 -44.50
C ALA A 505 0.92 32.36 -44.10
N GLN A 506 0.25 32.94 -43.10
CA GLN A 506 0.55 34.24 -42.49
C GLN A 506 1.11 34.10 -41.07
N GLY A 507 1.37 32.88 -40.59
CA GLY A 507 1.85 32.61 -39.24
C GLY A 507 0.77 32.88 -38.19
N LYS A 508 -0.50 32.55 -38.49
CA LYS A 508 -1.63 32.70 -37.58
C LYS A 508 -2.28 31.38 -37.22
N ILE A 509 -2.83 31.34 -36.01
CA ILE A 509 -3.72 30.29 -35.52
C ILE A 509 -4.94 30.97 -34.89
N VAL A 510 -6.12 30.46 -35.21
CA VAL A 510 -7.40 30.94 -34.67
C VAL A 510 -7.95 29.87 -33.73
N ILE A 511 -8.40 30.28 -32.55
CA ILE A 511 -8.97 29.40 -31.53
C ILE A 511 -10.40 29.85 -31.28
N ASP A 512 -11.36 29.02 -31.67
CA ASP A 512 -12.78 29.20 -31.39
C ASP A 512 -13.17 28.45 -30.12
N ILE A 513 -13.80 29.16 -29.19
CA ILE A 513 -14.27 28.64 -27.91
C ILE A 513 -15.79 28.70 -27.89
N THR A 514 -16.44 27.55 -27.74
CA THR A 514 -17.90 27.39 -27.80
C THR A 514 -18.40 26.42 -26.72
N ALA A 515 -19.72 26.33 -26.55
CA ALA A 515 -20.32 25.24 -25.79
C ALA A 515 -20.15 23.93 -26.56
N GLY A 516 -19.66 22.88 -25.88
CA GLY A 516 -19.51 21.54 -26.45
C GLY A 516 -20.85 20.84 -26.67
N ASP A 517 -20.83 19.76 -27.43
CA ASP A 517 -22.01 18.99 -27.82
C ASP A 517 -22.73 18.38 -26.60
N ASN A 518 -21.98 18.01 -25.56
CA ASN A 518 -22.54 17.43 -24.33
C ASN A 518 -22.95 18.49 -23.30
N ASN A 519 -22.74 19.77 -23.58
CA ASN A 519 -23.09 20.85 -22.66
C ASN A 519 -24.61 20.89 -22.42
N ASN A 520 -25.04 20.64 -21.18
CA ASN A 520 -26.46 20.60 -20.81
C ASN A 520 -26.89 21.77 -19.92
N ASN A 521 -26.02 22.76 -19.72
CA ASN A 521 -26.36 23.98 -19.00
C ASN A 521 -27.45 24.76 -19.75
N GLY A 522 -28.43 25.28 -19.00
CA GLY A 522 -29.59 26.00 -19.57
C GLY A 522 -29.25 27.27 -20.35
N ASN A 523 -28.10 27.91 -20.09
CA ASN A 523 -27.61 29.06 -20.85
C ASN A 523 -26.45 28.69 -21.79
N GLY A 524 -26.01 27.42 -21.81
CA GLY A 524 -24.88 26.97 -22.62
C GLY A 524 -23.57 27.63 -22.23
N PHE A 525 -23.29 27.75 -20.92
CA PHE A 525 -22.03 28.36 -20.47
C PHE A 525 -20.81 27.53 -20.88
N PHE A 526 -19.77 28.22 -21.37
CA PHE A 526 -18.45 27.66 -21.66
C PHE A 526 -17.36 28.54 -21.04
N TYR A 527 -16.18 27.97 -20.73
CA TYR A 527 -15.16 28.61 -19.89
C TYR A 527 -13.75 28.37 -20.41
N LEU A 528 -12.87 29.37 -20.21
CA LEU A 528 -11.43 29.24 -20.39
C LEU A 528 -10.71 30.00 -19.27
N ASN A 529 -9.85 29.30 -18.52
CA ASN A 529 -9.05 29.88 -17.43
C ASN A 529 -7.59 30.07 -17.89
N ALA A 530 -7.04 29.04 -18.53
CA ALA A 530 -5.65 28.99 -18.91
C ALA A 530 -5.47 28.30 -20.26
N MET A 531 -4.43 28.72 -20.97
CA MET A 531 -3.97 28.08 -22.20
C MET A 531 -2.45 27.94 -22.16
N GLN A 532 -1.94 26.80 -22.62
CA GLN A 532 -0.52 26.53 -22.82
C GLN A 532 -0.27 26.29 -24.31
N ILE A 533 0.78 26.91 -24.85
CA ILE A 533 1.23 26.73 -26.23
C ILE A 533 2.65 26.18 -26.19
N ILE A 534 2.88 25.06 -26.87
CA ILE A 534 4.18 24.39 -26.91
C ILE A 534 4.60 24.28 -28.39
N PRO A 535 5.70 24.90 -28.81
CA PRO A 535 6.31 24.59 -30.10
C PRO A 535 6.83 23.15 -30.07
N VAL A 536 6.46 22.34 -31.06
CA VAL A 536 6.98 20.98 -31.23
C VAL A 536 8.31 21.06 -31.98
N GLU A 537 9.38 20.46 -31.45
CA GLU A 537 10.67 20.37 -32.16
C GLU A 537 10.68 19.15 -33.09
N GLU A 538 11.31 19.28 -34.28
CA GLU A 538 11.43 18.21 -35.29
C GLU A 538 12.33 17.05 -34.86
#